data_AF-A0A6B0ZM89-F1
#
_entry.id   AF-A0A6B0ZM89-F1
#
_cell.length_a   1.000
_cell.length_b   1.000
_cell.length_c   1.000
_cell.angle_alpha   90.00
_cell.angle_beta   90.00
_cell.angle_gamma   90.00
#
_symmetry.space_group_name_H-M   'P 1'
#
loop_
_entity.id
_entity.type
_entity.pdbx_description
1 polymer ?
#
loop_
_entity_poly.entity_id
_entity_poly.type
_entity_poly.pdbx_seq_one_letter_code
_entity_poly.pdbx_strand_id
1 'polypeptide(L)' 'MPTHFDNPSFLRDLKRLTPAQVTLFEARLRHFIIDLADMEEGCLIWFRSSLRVKKVKGAPGVYEMTWAQTANSLAT' A
#
# COMPACT_ATOMS: atom_id res chain seq x y z
N MET A 1 23.17 -10.39 -1.32
CA MET A 1 22.66 -9.16 -0.67
C MET A 1 21.17 -9.08 -0.97
N PRO A 2 20.28 -8.97 0.03
CA PRO A 2 18.88 -8.65 -0.24
C PRO A 2 18.81 -7.28 -0.94
N THR A 3 18.04 -7.19 -2.01
CA THR A 3 17.77 -5.93 -2.71
C THR A 3 16.66 -5.10 -2.05
N HIS A 4 16.08 -5.62 -0.96
CA HIS A 4 15.02 -4.99 -0.19
C HIS A 4 15.28 -5.14 1.31
N PHE A 5 14.65 -4.26 2.09
CA PHE A 5 14.66 -4.28 3.54
C PHE A 5 13.22 -4.43 4.04
N ASP A 6 12.97 -5.48 4.82
CA ASP A 6 11.69 -5.68 5.49
C ASP A 6 11.70 -5.02 6.87
N ASN A 7 10.81 -4.06 7.08
CA ASN A 7 10.65 -3.45 8.39
C ASN A 7 10.01 -4.46 9.38
N PRO A 8 10.66 -4.80 10.52
CA PRO A 8 10.10 -5.73 11.48
C PRO A 8 8.75 -5.30 12.07
N SER A 9 8.47 -3.99 12.19
CA SER A 9 7.16 -3.51 12.64
C SER A 9 6.09 -3.78 11.58
N PHE A 10 6.41 -3.53 10.32
CA PHE A 10 5.52 -3.84 9.20
C PHE A 10 5.14 -5.32 9.15
N LEU A 11 6.12 -6.22 9.29
CA LEU A 11 5.87 -7.66 9.32
C LEU A 11 4.98 -8.08 10.51
N ARG A 12 5.12 -7.44 11.67
CA ARG A 12 4.26 -7.70 12.83
C ARG A 12 2.82 -7.25 12.60
N ASP A 13 2.63 -6.07 12.00
CA ASP A 13 1.29 -5.55 11.71
C ASP A 13 0.59 -6.37 10.62
N LEU A 14 1.34 -6.80 9.60
CA LEU A 14 0.85 -7.72 8.57
C LEU A 14 0.35 -9.04 9.17
N LYS A 15 1.09 -9.61 10.14
CA LYS A 15 0.68 -10.84 10.86
C LYS A 15 -0.57 -10.69 11.72
N ARG A 16 -0.96 -9.47 12.08
CA ARG A 16 -2.15 -9.19 12.91
C ARG A 16 -3.43 -9.07 12.09
N LEU A 17 -3.33 -9.03 10.76
CA LEU A 17 -4.48 -8.96 9.89
C LEU A 17 -5.32 -10.24 9.97
N THR A 18 -6.63 -10.09 9.96
CA THR A 18 -7.54 -11.22 9.75
C THR A 18 -7.41 -11.76 8.32
N PRO A 19 -7.81 -13.01 8.03
CA PRO A 19 -7.76 -13.54 6.67
C PRO A 19 -8.49 -12.67 5.64
N ALA A 20 -9.62 -12.08 6.02
CA ALA A 20 -10.37 -11.15 5.16
C ALA A 20 -9.57 -9.85 4.88
N GLN A 21 -8.89 -9.32 5.89
CA GLN A 21 -8.03 -8.15 5.74
C GLN A 21 -6.80 -8.46 4.88
N VAL A 22 -6.21 -9.65 5.02
CA VAL A 22 -5.10 -10.10 4.15
C VAL A 22 -5.54 -10.12 2.69
N THR A 23 -6.68 -10.75 2.38
CA THR A 23 -7.21 -10.78 1.01
C THR A 23 -7.45 -9.39 0.45
N LEU A 24 -8.03 -8.48 1.25
CA LEU A 24 -8.25 -7.09 0.84
C LEU A 24 -6.92 -6.34 0.61
N PHE A 25 -5.95 -6.51 1.51
CA PHE A 25 -4.63 -5.92 1.41
C PHE A 25 -3.91 -6.40 0.15
N GLU A 26 -3.87 -7.71 -0.10
CA GLU A 26 -3.23 -8.29 -1.28
C GLU A 26 -3.85 -7.81 -2.58
N ALA A 27 -5.18 -7.73 -2.66
CA ALA A 27 -5.87 -7.22 -3.85
C ALA A 27 -5.46 -5.77 -4.16
N ARG A 28 -5.37 -4.93 -3.12
CA ARG A 28 -4.94 -3.53 -3.26
C ARG A 28 -3.46 -3.41 -3.58
N LEU A 29 -2.62 -4.24 -2.97
CA LEU A 29 -1.19 -4.32 -3.24
C LEU A 29 -0.91 -4.71 -4.69
N ARG A 30 -1.64 -5.69 -5.26
CA ARG A 30 -1.54 -6.05 -6.67
C ARG A 30 -1.83 -4.87 -7.59
N HIS A 31 -2.92 -4.15 -7.32
CA HIS A 31 -3.25 -2.94 -8.09
C HIS A 31 -2.18 -1.86 -7.99
N PHE A 32 -1.59 -1.68 -6.81
CA PHE A 32 -0.48 -0.74 -6.61
C PHE A 32 0.75 -1.14 -7.44
N ILE A 33 1.13 -2.42 -7.43
CA ILE A 33 2.28 -2.93 -8.19
C ILE A 33 2.06 -2.75 -9.70
N ILE A 34 0.86 -3.06 -10.20
CA ILE A 34 0.51 -2.88 -11.61
C ILE A 34 0.61 -1.40 -12.00
N ASP A 35 -0.02 -0.50 -11.26
CA ASP A 35 0.03 0.93 -11.56
C ASP A 35 1.47 1.47 -11.50
N LEU A 36 2.29 0.98 -10.58
CA LEU A 36 3.70 1.37 -10.48
C LEU A 36 4.49 0.91 -11.71
N ALA A 37 4.29 -0.33 -12.16
CA ALA A 37 4.93 -0.84 -13.38
C ALA A 37 4.49 -0.04 -14.62
N ASP A 38 3.19 0.23 -14.77
CA ASP A 38 2.67 1.04 -15.88
C ASP A 38 3.25 2.48 -15.85
N MET A 39 3.51 3.02 -14.66
CA MET A 39 4.19 4.32 -14.51
C MET A 39 5.66 4.27 -14.93
N GLU A 40 6.37 3.19 -14.62
CA GLU A 40 7.76 2.98 -15.04
C GLU A 40 7.89 2.83 -16.56
N GLU A 41 6.89 2.22 -17.21
CA GLU A 41 6.80 2.10 -18.67
C GLU A 41 6.29 3.37 -19.37
N GLY A 42 5.81 4.37 -18.61
CA GLY A 42 5.25 5.61 -19.15
C GLY A 42 3.80 5.50 -19.65
N CYS A 43 3.14 4.37 -19.39
CA CYS A 43 1.74 4.12 -19.74
C CYS A 43 0.75 4.85 -18.80
N LEU A 44 1.19 5.19 -17.58
CA LEU A 44 0.38 5.85 -16.56
C LEU A 44 1.13 7.03 -15.94
N ILE A 45 0.41 8.10 -15.61
CA ILE A 45 0.99 9.30 -14.97
C ILE A 45 0.88 9.20 -13.43
N TRP A 46 -0.14 8.51 -12.92
CA TRP A 46 -0.41 8.39 -11.49
C TRP A 46 -1.31 7.21 -11.16
N PHE A 47 -1.18 6.68 -9.93
CA PHE A 47 -2.04 5.61 -9.38
C PHE A 47 -3.53 5.90 -9.54
N ARG A 48 -4.30 4.83 -9.75
CA ARG A 48 -5.77 4.89 -9.76
C ARG A 48 -6.30 5.46 -8.43
N SER A 49 -7.31 6.33 -8.52
CA SER A 49 -7.87 7.07 -7.36
C SER A 49 -8.37 6.17 -6.23
N SER A 50 -8.85 4.97 -6.58
CA SER A 50 -9.35 3.98 -5.61
C SER A 50 -8.27 3.42 -4.66
N LEU A 51 -6.98 3.60 -4.95
CA LEU A 51 -5.88 3.19 -4.07
C LEU A 51 -5.53 4.24 -3.01
N ARG A 52 -5.97 5.51 -3.19
CA ARG A 52 -5.68 6.60 -2.23
C ARG A 52 -4.20 6.68 -1.87
N VAL A 53 -3.34 6.66 -2.90
CA VAL A 53 -1.88 6.74 -2.75
C VAL A 53 -1.43 8.19 -2.61
N LYS A 54 -0.50 8.43 -1.69
CA LYS A 54 0.23 9.70 -1.57
C LYS A 54 1.74 9.46 -1.47
N LYS A 55 2.54 10.47 -1.85
CA LYS A 55 3.99 10.47 -1.60
C LYS A 55 4.28 10.82 -0.15
N VAL A 56 5.26 10.17 0.45
CA VAL A 56 5.76 10.54 1.78
C VAL A 56 6.67 11.76 1.65
N LYS A 57 6.35 12.83 2.39
CA LYS A 57 7.13 14.07 2.37
C LYS A 57 8.54 13.81 2.93
N GLY A 58 9.57 14.26 2.21
CA GLY A 58 10.96 14.09 2.62
C GLY A 58 11.55 12.71 2.35
N ALA A 59 10.80 11.81 1.71
CA ALA A 59 11.27 10.46 1.34
C ALA A 59 10.95 10.16 -0.14
N PRO A 60 11.83 10.57 -1.08
CA PRO A 60 11.65 10.27 -2.50
C PRO A 60 11.53 8.76 -2.76
N GLY A 61 10.60 8.37 -3.63
CA GLY A 61 10.34 6.96 -3.94
C GLY A 61 9.50 6.22 -2.89
N VAL A 62 9.12 6.87 -1.77
CA VAL A 62 8.29 6.26 -0.74
C VAL A 62 6.83 6.73 -0.89
N TYR A 63 5.92 5.75 -0.91
CA TYR A 63 4.49 5.94 -1.07
C TYR A 63 3.73 5.38 0.13
N GLU A 64 2.59 5.99 0.45
CA GLU A 64 1.63 5.50 1.44
C GLU A 64 0.31 5.19 0.72
N MET A 65 -0.27 4.01 0.99
CA MET A 65 -1.52 3.54 0.40
C MET A 65 -2.54 3.20 1.48
N THR A 66 -3.74 3.79 1.39
CA THR A 66 -4.87 3.44 2.26
C THR A 66 -5.70 2.32 1.64
N TRP A 67 -5.42 1.07 2.02
CA TRP A 67 -6.02 -0.13 1.44
C TRP A 67 -7.35 -0.57 2.07
N ALA A 68 -7.60 -0.20 3.33
CA ALA A 68 -8.86 -0.41 4.02
C ALA A 68 -9.59 0.93 4.27
N GLN A 69 -10.90 0.91 4.43
CA GLN A 69 -11.60 2.07 4.97
C GLN A 69 -11.26 2.13 6.46
N THR A 70 -10.70 3.25 6.95
CA THR A 70 -10.51 3.42 8.39
C THR A 70 -11.89 3.37 9.04
N ALA A 71 -12.16 2.35 9.84
CA ALA A 71 -13.28 2.39 10.77
C ALA A 71 -12.95 3.41 11.85
N ASN A 72 -13.23 4.69 11.60
CA ASN A 72 -13.44 5.62 12.70
C ASN A 72 -14.89 5.42 13.18
N SER A 73 -15.08 4.49 14.09
CA SER A 73 -16.25 4.48 14.97
C SER A 73 -15.86 3.95 16.35
N LEU A 74 -14.95 4.67 17.02
CA LEU A 74 -15.22 5.00 18.42
C LEU A 74 -16.26 6.11 18.40
N ALA A 75 -17.52 5.75 18.18
CA ALA A 75 -18.64 6.51 18.70
C ALA A 75 -18.97 5.82 20.01
N THR A 76 -18.54 6.49 21.08
CA THR A 76 -18.86 6.22 22.48
C THR A 76 -20.37 6.20 22.70
#